data_AF-A0A949CL49-F1
#
_entry.id   AF-A0A949CL49-F1
#
_cell.length_a   1.000
_cell.length_b   1.000
_cell.length_c   1.000
_cell.angle_alpha   90.00
_cell.angle_beta   90.00
_cell.angle_gamma   90.00
#
_symmetry.space_group_name_H-M   'P 1'
#
loop_
_entity.id
_entity.type
_entity.pdbx_description
1 polymer ?
#
loop_
_entity_poly.entity_id
_entity_poly.type
_entity_poly.pdbx_seq_one_letter_code
_entity_poly.pdbx_strand_id
1 'polypeptide(L)' 'WHGYIEEAAAAPARFLGTTDHVPNSRSGHFDDFSSFHTGGANFVLGDCSVHMISNNIRLDVYQAMATRSGGEMLTSHQ' A
#
# COMPACT_ATOMS: atom_id res chain seq x y z
N TRP A 1 6.33 4.82 10.81
CA TRP A 1 5.12 4.77 11.66
C TRP A 1 5.22 5.90 12.67
N HIS A 2 4.37 6.93 12.57
CA HIS A 2 4.47 8.15 13.39
C HIS A 2 3.43 8.22 14.53
N GLY A 3 2.54 7.24 14.66
CA GLY A 3 1.48 7.21 15.69
C GLY A 3 0.36 8.24 15.47
N TYR A 4 -0.62 8.32 16.35
CA TYR A 4 -1.77 9.24 16.25
C TYR A 4 -1.40 10.68 16.67
N ILE A 5 -1.64 11.68 15.82
CA ILE A 5 -1.64 13.11 16.19
C ILE A 5 -3.01 13.64 15.80
N GLU A 6 -3.71 14.16 16.79
CA GLU A 6 -5.14 14.45 16.79
C GLU A 6 -5.53 15.51 15.75
N GLU A 7 -4.68 16.51 15.52
CA GLU A 7 -5.00 17.65 14.66
C GLU A 7 -4.59 17.47 13.20
N ALA A 8 -4.01 16.32 12.83
CA ALA A 8 -3.60 16.09 11.45
C ALA A 8 -4.78 15.66 10.56
N ALA A 9 -4.77 16.14 9.31
CA ALA A 9 -5.83 15.94 8.32
C ALA A 9 -6.17 14.46 7.98
N ALA A 10 -5.43 13.48 8.51
CA ALA A 10 -5.68 12.04 8.35
C ALA A 10 -5.26 11.25 9.61
N ALA A 11 -5.65 11.71 10.80
CA ALA A 11 -5.32 11.06 12.08
C ALA A 11 -5.59 9.53 12.16
N PRO A 12 -6.68 8.95 11.59
CA PRO A 12 -6.88 7.50 11.62
C PRO A 12 -6.01 6.72 10.62
N ALA A 13 -5.51 7.34 9.54
CA ALA A 13 -4.58 6.73 8.57
C ALA A 13 -3.19 6.43 9.16
N ARG A 14 -3.02 6.68 10.45
CA ARG A 14 -1.75 6.52 11.15
C ARG A 14 -1.57 5.14 11.78
N PHE A 15 -2.66 4.38 11.85
CA PHE A 15 -2.62 2.96 12.24
C PHE A 15 -2.65 2.03 11.03
N LEU A 16 -3.37 2.41 9.97
CA LEU A 16 -3.44 1.70 8.70
C LEU A 16 -2.79 2.56 7.61
N GLY A 17 -1.72 2.07 6.99
CA GLY A 17 -1.22 2.67 5.75
C GLY A 17 -2.21 2.48 4.60
N THR A 18 -2.08 3.30 3.56
CA THR A 18 -2.94 3.28 2.37
C THR A 18 -2.18 2.83 1.11
N THR A 19 -2.95 2.45 0.09
CA THR A 19 -2.48 2.05 -1.24
C THR A 19 -2.89 3.06 -2.31
N ASP A 20 -2.96 4.35 -1.96
CA ASP A 20 -3.31 5.44 -2.88
C ASP A 20 -2.31 5.54 -4.05
N HIS A 21 -1.02 5.29 -3.75
CA HIS A 21 0.04 5.18 -4.74
C HIS A 21 0.83 3.87 -4.63
N VAL A 22 1.45 3.48 -5.75
CA VAL A 22 2.41 2.35 -5.78
C VAL A 22 3.56 2.59 -4.79
N PRO A 23 4.21 1.52 -4.29
CA PRO A 23 5.30 1.65 -3.33
C PRO A 23 6.38 2.64 -3.81
N ASN A 24 6.81 3.50 -2.89
CA ASN A 24 7.86 4.50 -3.12
C ASN A 24 7.56 5.53 -4.24
N SER A 25 6.28 5.76 -4.58
CA SER A 25 5.90 6.81 -5.52
C SER A 25 6.43 8.18 -5.10
N ARG A 26 6.91 8.97 -6.08
CA ARG A 26 7.35 10.36 -5.84
C ARG A 26 6.20 11.30 -5.43
N SER A 27 4.97 10.97 -5.81
CA SER A 27 3.76 11.70 -5.42
C SER A 27 3.14 11.14 -4.13
N GLY A 28 3.81 10.19 -3.48
CA GLY A 28 3.26 9.50 -2.32
C GLY A 28 2.97 10.43 -1.15
N HIS A 29 1.88 10.16 -0.47
CA HIS A 29 1.51 10.80 0.78
C HIS A 29 2.24 10.12 1.96
N PHE A 30 2.23 10.78 3.13
CA PHE A 30 2.97 10.30 4.29
C PHE A 30 2.43 8.97 4.87
N ASP A 31 1.19 8.63 4.54
CA ASP A 31 0.44 7.45 4.94
C ASP A 31 0.47 6.32 3.89
N ASP A 32 1.08 6.56 2.72
CA ASP A 32 1.32 5.50 1.73
C ASP A 32 2.38 4.52 2.24
N PHE A 33 2.18 3.23 1.95
CA PHE A 33 3.21 2.24 2.22
C PHE A 33 4.48 2.49 1.39
N SER A 34 5.64 2.53 2.08
CA SER A 34 6.95 2.78 1.46
C SER A 34 8.09 2.15 2.26
N SER A 35 9.23 1.92 1.60
CA SER A 35 10.45 1.33 2.20
C SER A 35 11.74 2.05 1.78
N PHE A 36 11.66 2.97 0.82
CA PHE A 36 12.78 3.62 0.11
C PHE A 36 13.79 2.66 -0.56
N HIS A 37 13.51 1.35 -0.58
CA HIS A 37 14.32 0.40 -1.32
C HIS A 37 14.01 0.49 -2.83
N THR A 38 15.05 0.44 -3.66
CA THR A 38 14.96 0.75 -5.10
C THR A 38 14.01 -0.16 -5.88
N GLY A 39 13.80 -1.40 -5.41
CA GLY A 39 12.99 -2.39 -6.11
C GLY A 39 11.51 -2.47 -5.68
N GLY A 40 11.16 -1.97 -4.50
CA GLY A 40 9.87 -2.29 -3.88
C GLY A 40 9.87 -2.24 -2.37
N ALA A 41 8.78 -2.71 -1.75
CA ALA A 41 8.67 -2.90 -0.31
C ALA A 41 8.25 -4.35 0.00
N ASN A 42 8.72 -4.89 1.12
CA ASN A 42 8.29 -6.18 1.61
C ASN A 42 7.00 -6.02 2.41
N PHE A 43 5.99 -6.83 2.09
CA PHE A 43 4.68 -6.85 2.75
C PHE A 43 4.44 -8.21 3.37
N VAL A 44 3.89 -8.21 4.58
CA VAL A 44 3.36 -9.41 5.24
C VAL A 44 1.88 -9.51 4.89
N LEU A 45 1.44 -10.66 4.38
CA LEU A 45 0.03 -10.92 4.08
C LEU A 45 -0.68 -11.58 5.27
N GLY A 46 -2.01 -11.69 5.20
CA GLY A 46 -2.83 -12.26 6.29
C GLY A 46 -2.53 -13.72 6.63
N ASP A 47 -1.86 -14.46 5.75
CA ASP A 47 -1.37 -15.84 5.96
C ASP A 47 0.07 -15.89 6.50
N CYS A 48 0.62 -14.76 6.94
CA CYS A 48 2.00 -14.58 7.40
C CYS A 48 3.09 -14.81 6.33
N SER A 49 2.73 -14.95 5.05
CA SER A 49 3.71 -14.94 3.97
C SER A 49 4.29 -13.54 3.78
N VAL A 50 5.55 -13.47 3.34
CA VAL A 50 6.22 -12.20 3.02
C VAL A 50 6.54 -12.16 1.55
N HIS A 51 6.07 -11.10 0.89
CA HIS A 51 6.28 -10.89 -0.54
C HIS A 51 6.87 -9.50 -0.78
N MET A 52 7.87 -9.44 -1.68
CA MET A 52 8.33 -8.17 -2.24
C MET A 52 7.32 -7.69 -3.27
N ILE A 53 6.73 -6.53 -3.04
CA ILE A 53 5.85 -5.86 -4.01
C ILE A 53 6.64 -4.76 -4.70
N SER A 54 6.72 -4.86 -6.03
CA SER A 54 7.52 -3.95 -6.86
C SER A 54 6.93 -2.54 -6.91
N ASN A 55 7.81 -1.53 -7.03
CA ASN A 55 7.39 -0.16 -7.36
C ASN A 55 6.63 -0.07 -8.70
N ASN A 56 6.78 -1.06 -9.59
CA ASN A 56 6.13 -1.12 -10.90
C ASN A 56 4.82 -1.94 -10.92
N ILE A 57 4.30 -2.34 -9.76
CA ILE A 57 3.00 -3.01 -9.69
C ILE A 57 1.92 -2.11 -10.31
N ARG A 58 0.95 -2.69 -11.02
CA ARG A 58 -0.20 -1.91 -11.48
C ARG A 58 -0.97 -1.41 -10.26
N LEU A 59 -1.35 -0.13 -10.28
CA LEU A 59 -1.99 0.51 -9.13
C LEU A 59 -3.31 -0.18 -8.75
N ASP A 60 -4.10 -0.63 -9.72
CA ASP A 60 -5.35 -1.33 -9.48
C ASP A 60 -5.13 -2.68 -8.76
N VAL A 61 -4.11 -3.45 -9.15
CA VAL A 61 -3.69 -4.69 -8.46
C VAL A 61 -3.28 -4.39 -7.04
N TYR A 62 -2.50 -3.34 -6.85
CA TYR A 62 -2.02 -2.94 -5.54
C TYR A 62 -3.15 -2.50 -4.60
N GLN A 63 -4.12 -1.75 -5.11
CA GLN A 63 -5.30 -1.33 -4.37
C GLN A 63 -6.20 -2.51 -4.00
N ALA A 64 -6.40 -3.45 -4.94
CA ALA A 64 -7.19 -4.64 -4.70
C ALA A 64 -6.62 -5.52 -3.57
N MET A 65 -5.29 -5.54 -3.40
CA MET A 65 -4.66 -6.25 -2.28
C MET A 65 -4.98 -5.65 -0.90
N ALA A 66 -5.42 -4.40 -0.83
CA ALA A 66 -5.73 -3.70 0.42
C ALA A 66 -7.22 -3.73 0.80
N THR A 67 -8.03 -4.51 0.08
CA THR A 67 -9.46 -4.63 0.37
C THR A 67 -9.74 -5.89 1.19
N ARG A 68 -10.79 -5.84 2.00
CA ARG A 68 -11.21 -7.00 2.81
C ARG A 68 -12.06 -8.00 2.01
N SER A 69 -12.66 -7.55 0.92
CA SER A 69 -13.65 -8.34 0.18
C SER A 69 -13.05 -9.60 -0.43
N GLY A 70 -11.75 -9.59 -0.77
CA GLY A 70 -11.06 -10.70 -1.40
C GLY A 70 -11.59 -11.00 -2.82
N GLY A 71 -10.76 -11.59 -3.68
CA GLY A 71 -11.21 -12.06 -5.00
C GLY A 71 -11.61 -10.96 -6.00
N GLU A 72 -11.10 -9.73 -5.83
CA GLU A 72 -11.26 -8.66 -6.81
C GLU A 72 -10.51 -9.06 -8.09
N MET A 73 -11.27 -9.64 -9.01
CA MET A 73 -10.77 -10.05 -10.31
C MET A 73 -10.54 -8.80 -11.15
N LEU A 74 -9.28 -8.39 -11.23
CA LEU A 74 -8.87 -7.36 -12.18
C LEU A 74 -8.82 -8.01 -13.56
N THR A 75 -9.77 -7.66 -14.42
CA THR A 75 -9.74 -8.05 -15.80
C THR A 75 -8.54 -7.40 -16.48
N SER A 76 -7.64 -8.22 -17.03
CA SER A 76 -6.55 -7.75 -17.88
C SER A 76 -7.14 -7.31 -19.23
N HIS A 77 -7.64 -6.08 -19.30
CA HIS A 77 -7.87 -5.46 -20.60
C HIS A 77 -6.49 -5.12 -21.18
N GLN A 78 -6.18 -5.78 -22.31
CA GLN A 78 -4.99 -5.51 -23.14
C GLN A 78 -4.97 -4.07 -23.66
#